data_AF-D5SNU1-F1
#
_entry.id   AF-D5SNU1-F1
#
_cell.length_a   1.000
_cell.length_b   1.000
_cell.length_c   1.000
_cell.angle_alpha   90.00
_cell.angle_beta   90.00
_cell.angle_gamma   90.00
#
_symmetry.space_group_name_H-M   'P 1'
#
loop_
_entity.id
_entity.type
_entity.pdbx_description
1 polymer ?
#
loop_
_entity_poly.entity_id
_entity_poly.type
_entity_poly.pdbx_seq_one_letter_code
_entity_poly.pdbx_strand_id
1 'polypeptide(L)'
;MMRAAFFGLGAFVALTGYSFLVVDKFVMSGEHEERAKGFRGMLTSPETIHERTKDVFDPPEWSAFVLMSVGCVTMLYAAALPKHGH
;
A
#
# COMPACT_ATOMS: atom_id res chain seq x y z
N MET A 1 8.87 12.48 25.39
CA MET A 1 7.92 12.61 24.26
C MET A 1 8.40 11.90 23.00
N MET A 2 9.66 12.09 22.54
CA MET A 2 10.16 11.43 21.32
C MET A 2 10.10 9.89 21.31
N ARG A 3 10.38 9.22 22.43
CA ARG A 3 10.27 7.74 22.52
C ARG A 3 8.89 7.21 22.12
N ALA A 4 7.82 7.86 22.58
CA ALA A 4 6.46 7.45 22.25
C ALA A 4 6.13 7.71 20.77
N ALA A 5 6.66 8.78 20.18
CA ALA A 5 6.51 9.07 18.75
C ALA A 5 7.22 8.02 17.88
N PHE A 6 8.46 7.66 18.19
CA PHE A 6 9.18 6.60 17.46
C PHE A 6 8.53 5.22 17.63
N PHE A 7 8.01 4.92 18.82
CA PHE A 7 7.28 3.68 19.05
C PHE A 7 5.95 3.64 18.28
N GLY A 8 5.19 4.74 18.28
CA GLY A 8 3.94 4.86 17.51
C GLY A 8 4.16 4.78 16.00
N LEU A 9 5.23 5.41 15.49
CA LEU A 9 5.62 5.33 14.09
C LEU A 9 6.00 3.89 13.71
N GLY A 10 6.83 3.22 14.53
CA GLY A 10 7.17 1.82 14.32
C GLY A 10 5.96 0.88 14.36
N ALA A 11 5.00 1.14 15.26
CA ALA A 11 3.73 0.43 15.33
C ALA A 11 2.88 0.61 14.09
N PHE A 12 2.75 1.83 13.60
CA PHE A 12 2.01 2.11 12.39
C PHE A 12 2.61 1.37 11.18
N VAL A 13 3.94 1.43 11.01
CA VAL A 13 4.65 0.77 9.91
C VAL A 13 4.54 -0.75 10.01
N ALA A 14 4.68 -1.33 11.21
CA ALA A 14 4.54 -2.78 11.41
C ALA A 14 3.11 -3.27 11.10
N LEU A 15 2.07 -2.54 11.54
CA LEU A 15 0.67 -2.88 11.26
C LEU A 15 0.33 -2.72 9.77
N THR A 16 0.95 -1.77 9.08
CA THR A 16 0.82 -1.62 7.64
C THR A 16 1.45 -2.82 6.92
N GLY A 17 2.65 -3.26 7.34
CA GLY A 17 3.29 -4.47 6.81
C GLY A 17 2.46 -5.74 7.08
N TYR A 18 1.86 -5.85 8.27
CA TYR A 18 0.94 -6.94 8.60
C TYR A 18 -0.30 -6.94 7.69
N SER A 19 -0.83 -5.76 7.36
CA SER A 19 -1.97 -5.65 6.44
C SER A 19 -1.61 -6.11 5.03
N PHE A 20 -0.37 -5.92 4.59
CA PHE A 20 0.14 -6.46 3.31
C PHE A 20 0.30 -7.98 3.31
N LEU A 21 0.39 -8.66 4.46
CA LEU A 21 0.33 -10.13 4.53
C LEU A 21 -1.09 -10.67 4.33
N VAL A 22 -2.11 -9.84 4.53
CA VAL A 22 -3.53 -10.23 4.44
C VAL A 22 -4.15 -9.79 3.11
N VAL A 23 -3.61 -8.76 2.48
CA VAL A 23 -4.12 -8.17 1.23
C VAL A 23 -3.17 -8.46 0.09
N ASP A 24 -3.49 -9.50 -0.69
CA ASP A 24 -2.67 -9.90 -1.85
C ASP A 24 -2.89 -9.02 -3.08
N LYS A 25 -4.08 -8.40 -3.22
CA LYS A 25 -4.43 -7.63 -4.42
C LYS A 25 -5.24 -6.39 -4.09
N PHE A 26 -4.73 -5.22 -4.44
CA PHE A 26 -5.54 -4.01 -4.50
C PHE A 26 -6.11 -3.87 -5.91
N VAL A 27 -7.41 -4.13 -6.04
CA VAL A 27 -8.14 -3.93 -7.30
C VAL A 27 -8.76 -2.54 -7.26
N MET A 28 -8.15 -1.57 -7.95
CA MET A 28 -8.69 -0.22 -8.02
C MET A 28 -9.86 -0.22 -9.00
N SER A 29 -11.08 -0.35 -8.48
CA SER A 29 -12.31 -0.21 -9.27
C SER A 29 -12.63 1.27 -9.47
N GLY A 30 -11.79 1.97 -10.23
CA GLY A 30 -12.15 3.28 -10.75
C GLY A 30 -13.23 3.09 -11.81
N GLU A 31 -14.45 3.56 -11.56
CA GLU A 31 -15.32 3.95 -12.66
C GLU A 31 -14.60 5.09 -13.39
N HIS A 32 -13.88 4.74 -14.45
CA HIS A 32 -13.54 5.71 -15.48
C HIS A 32 -14.87 6.23 -16.01
N GLU A 33 -15.29 7.38 -15.49
CA GLU A 33 -16.40 8.17 -16.03
C GLU A 33 -16.09 8.36 -17.52
N GLU A 34 -16.80 7.61 -18.37
CA GLU A 34 -16.66 7.64 -19.81
C GLU A 34 -16.98 9.06 -20.29
N ARG A 35 -15.93 9.89 -20.38
CA ARG A 35 -16.05 11.21 -20.97
C ARG A 35 -16.33 11.03 -22.45
N ALA A 36 -17.62 10.98 -22.76
CA ALA A 36 -18.20 10.88 -24.10
C ALA A 36 -17.40 11.73 -25.10
N LYS A 37 -16.69 11.06 -26.01
CA LYS A 37 -16.08 11.71 -27.17
C LYS A 37 -16.41 10.93 -28.44
N GLY A 38 -17.61 11.25 -28.95
CA GLY A 38 -17.92 11.43 -30.36
C GLY A 38 -17.56 10.32 -31.34
N PHE A 39 -18.59 9.69 -31.90
CA PHE A 39 -18.63 9.26 -33.31
C PHE A 39 -17.46 8.37 -33.79
N ARG A 40 -16.99 7.43 -32.96
CA ARG A 40 -16.04 6.37 -33.35
C ARG A 40 -16.47 4.97 -32.94
N GLY A 41 -17.72 4.80 -32.50
CA GLY A 41 -18.24 3.52 -31.99
C GLY A 41 -18.73 2.52 -33.04
N MET A 42 -18.66 2.83 -34.34
CA MET A 42 -19.20 1.95 -35.40
C MET A 42 -18.14 1.23 -36.24
N LEU A 43 -16.84 1.54 -36.05
CA LEU A 43 -15.75 1.00 -36.87
C LEU A 43 -14.66 0.26 -36.08
N THR A 44 -14.84 0.07 -34.78
CA THR A 44 -13.83 -0.60 -33.95
C THR A 44 -14.33 -1.99 -33.59
N SER A 45 -13.66 -2.97 -34.17
CA SER A 45 -13.74 -4.42 -34.01
C SER A 45 -14.02 -4.90 -32.58
N PRO A 46 -14.58 -6.13 -32.40
CA PRO A 46 -14.80 -6.75 -31.08
C PRO A 46 -13.52 -7.02 -30.27
N GLU A 47 -12.34 -6.60 -30.74
CA GLU A 47 -11.07 -6.72 -30.02
C GLU A 47 -10.89 -5.71 -28.86
N THR A 48 -11.65 -4.61 -28.81
CA THR A 48 -11.48 -3.59 -27.74
C THR A 48 -12.30 -3.86 -26.47
N ILE A 49 -12.85 -5.06 -26.30
CA ILE A 49 -13.53 -5.47 -25.04
C ILE A 49 -12.52 -6.05 -24.03
N HIS A 50 -11.29 -6.37 -24.44
CA HIS A 50 -10.36 -7.12 -23.60
C HIS A 50 -9.51 -6.34 -22.61
N GLU A 51 -9.56 -5.00 -22.62
CA GLU A 51 -8.65 -4.22 -21.77
C GLU A 51 -9.40 -3.24 -20.87
N ARG A 52 -10.45 -3.76 -20.20
CA ARG A 52 -10.86 -3.22 -18.90
C ARG A 52 -9.85 -3.71 -17.85
N THR A 53 -8.57 -3.38 -18.06
CA THR A 53 -7.48 -3.67 -17.12
C THR A 53 -7.75 -2.82 -15.90
N LYS A 54 -8.49 -3.38 -14.95
CA LYS A 54 -8.45 -2.92 -13.56
C LYS A 54 -6.97 -2.79 -13.22
N ASP A 55 -6.52 -1.61 -12.82
CA ASP A 55 -5.18 -1.45 -12.28
C ASP A 55 -5.10 -2.34 -11.03
N VAL A 56 -4.48 -3.51 -11.21
CA VAL A 56 -4.21 -4.46 -10.15
C VAL A 56 -2.85 -4.07 -9.59
N PHE A 57 -2.86 -3.46 -8.41
CA PHE A 57 -1.65 -3.24 -7.66
C PHE A 57 -1.40 -4.47 -6.80
N ASP A 58 -0.49 -5.33 -7.28
CA ASP A 58 0.03 -6.50 -6.54
C ASP A 58 1.30 -6.05 -5.79
N PRO A 59 1.24 -5.77 -4.48
CA PRO A 59 2.44 -5.48 -3.71
C PRO A 59 3.37 -6.71 -3.72
N PRO A 60 4.68 -6.54 -3.95
CA PRO A 60 5.61 -7.67 -3.93
C PRO A 60 5.64 -8.36 -2.57
N GLU A 61 5.70 -9.69 -2.51
CA GLU A 61 5.65 -10.47 -1.26
C GLU A 61 6.71 -10.03 -0.23
N TRP A 62 7.90 -9.62 -0.69
CA TRP A 62 8.97 -9.13 0.17
C TRP A 62 8.64 -7.79 0.87
N SER A 63 7.72 -6.99 0.32
CA SER A 63 7.39 -5.67 0.86
C SER A 63 6.76 -5.75 2.25
N ALA A 64 5.92 -6.75 2.50
CA ALA A 64 5.31 -7.00 3.79
C ALA A 64 6.37 -7.32 4.86
N PHE A 65 7.32 -8.19 4.53
CA PHE A 65 8.42 -8.57 5.43
C PHE A 65 9.36 -7.39 5.72
N VAL A 66 9.65 -6.55 4.72
CA VAL A 66 10.48 -5.34 4.89
C VAL A 66 9.78 -4.33 5.79
N LEU A 67 8.50 -4.02 5.54
CA LEU A 67 7.71 -3.11 6.36
C LEU A 67 7.61 -3.59 7.81
N MET A 68 7.33 -4.88 8.01
CA MET A 68 7.23 -5.46 9.35
C MET A 68 8.58 -5.41 10.09
N SER A 69 9.68 -5.74 9.42
CA SER A 69 11.04 -5.69 9.99
C SER A 69 11.44 -4.27 10.37
N VAL A 70 11.23 -3.29 9.49
CA VAL A 70 11.54 -1.89 9.76
C VAL A 70 10.69 -1.34 10.91
N GLY A 71 9.40 -1.69 10.97
CA GLY A 71 8.52 -1.33 12.08
C GLY A 71 8.99 -1.90 13.43
N CYS A 72 9.38 -3.17 13.47
CA CYS A 72 9.93 -3.77 14.68
C CYS A 72 11.26 -3.15 15.11
N VAL A 73 12.20 -2.91 14.18
CA VAL A 73 13.49 -2.29 14.49
C VAL A 73 13.32 -0.87 15.02
N THR A 74 12.41 -0.09 14.44
CA THR A 74 12.11 1.27 14.90
C THR A 74 11.46 1.29 16.30
N MET A 75 10.60 0.32 16.63
CA MET A 75 10.12 0.14 18.00
C MET A 75 11.24 -0.24 18.98
N LEU A 76 12.13 -1.16 18.60
CA LEU A 76 13.25 -1.58 19.44
C LEU A 76 14.19 -0.40 19.70
N TYR A 77 14.45 0.42 18.67
CA TYR A 77 15.21 1.66 18.82
C TYR A 77 14.52 2.63 19.80
N ALA A 78 13.19 2.77 19.70
CA ALA A 78 12.43 3.59 20.63
C ALA A 78 12.49 3.07 22.08
N ALA A 79 12.58 1.74 22.28
CA ALA A 79 12.76 1.14 23.60
C ALA A 79 14.19 1.32 24.14
N ALA A 80 15.19 1.27 23.26
CA ALA A 80 16.61 1.40 23.57
C ALA A 80 17.05 2.84 23.89
N LEU A 81 16.27 3.86 23.47
CA LEU A 81 16.55 5.26 23.79
C LEU A 81 16.61 5.47 25.33
N PRO A 82 17.72 5.97 25.89
CA PRO A 82 17.84 6.20 27.32
C PRO A 82 16.81 7.24 27.80
N LYS A 83 16.16 6.95 28.93
CA LYS A 83 15.36 7.96 29.64
C LYS A 83 16.37 8.97 30.18
N HIS A 84 16.39 10.20 29.65
CA HIS A 84 17.20 11.26 30.21
C HIS A 84 16.86 11.37 31.70
N GLY A 85 17.85 11.00 32.51
CA GLY A 85 17.78 10.89 33.96
C GLY A 85 19.16 11.23 34.49
N HIS A 86 19.48 12.51 34.41
CA HIS A 86 20.30 13.24 35.37
C HIS A 86 19.79 14.68 35.41
#